data_AF-A0A4U8SCZ0-F1
#
_entry.id   AF-A0A4U8SCZ0-F1
#
_cell.length_a   1.000
_cell.length_b   1.000
_cell.length_c   1.000
_cell.angle_alpha   90.00
_cell.angle_beta   90.00
_cell.angle_gamma   90.00
#
_symmetry.space_group_name_H-M   'P 1'
#
loop_
_entity.id
_entity.type
_entity.pdbx_description
1 polymer ?
#
loop_
_entity_poly.entity_id
_entity_poly.type
_entity_poly.pdbx_seq_one_letter_code
_entity_poly.pdbx_strand_id
1 'polypeptide(L)'
;MSCEDSYAIESYLRTRFYVILKDKQRDEKLQEYLCSFVLVYWDSIVKTYSKDIVTFLSRVFGVSIEMIKIYLEALEEYKNVPDARNACLSVKINRLCKVRF
;
A
#
# COMPACT_ATOMS: atom_id res chain seq x y z
N MET A 1 -13.41 3.47 -18.40
CA MET A 1 -13.16 4.03 -17.06
C MET A 1 -13.59 5.48 -17.12
N SER A 2 -14.73 5.81 -16.51
CA SER A 2 -15.31 7.16 -16.61
C SER A 2 -14.58 8.13 -15.67
N CYS A 3 -14.60 9.43 -15.99
CA CYS A 3 -14.00 10.45 -15.12
C CYS A 3 -14.68 10.52 -13.73
N GLU A 4 -15.94 10.07 -13.63
CA GLU A 4 -16.69 10.00 -12.37
C GLU A 4 -16.15 8.90 -11.44
N ASP A 5 -15.77 7.75 -11.99
CA ASP A 5 -15.12 6.67 -11.23
C ASP A 5 -13.79 7.14 -10.62
N SER A 6 -13.03 7.97 -11.36
CA SER A 6 -11.74 8.49 -10.91
C SER A 6 -11.89 9.43 -9.70
N TYR A 7 -12.90 10.32 -9.70
CA TYR A 7 -13.16 11.24 -8.59
C TYR A 7 -13.68 10.52 -7.34
N ALA A 8 -14.53 9.50 -7.53
CA ALA A 8 -15.03 8.67 -6.45
C ALA A 8 -13.90 7.89 -5.77
N ILE A 9 -12.97 7.34 -6.56
CA ILE A 9 -11.78 6.65 -6.05
C ILE A 9 -10.90 7.64 -5.29
N GLU A 10 -10.57 8.80 -5.83
CA GLU A 10 -9.73 9.78 -5.12
C GLU A 10 -10.32 10.23 -3.78
N SER A 11 -11.63 10.52 -3.74
CA SER A 11 -12.34 10.88 -2.51
C SER A 11 -12.35 9.74 -1.48
N TYR A 12 -12.57 8.51 -1.95
CA TYR A 12 -12.51 7.30 -1.12
C TYR A 12 -11.10 7.07 -0.57
N LEU A 13 -10.08 7.22 -1.42
CA LEU A 13 -8.68 7.09 -1.03
C LEU A 13 -8.35 8.09 0.07
N ARG A 14 -8.71 9.37 -0.13
CA ARG A 14 -8.43 10.45 0.82
C ARG A 14 -9.09 10.22 2.18
N THR A 15 -10.34 9.77 2.18
CA THR A 15 -11.09 9.45 3.41
C THR A 15 -10.43 8.30 4.16
N ARG A 16 -10.10 7.20 3.47
CA ARG A 16 -9.43 6.05 4.06
C ARG A 16 -8.06 6.42 4.63
N PHE A 17 -7.25 7.17 3.87
CA PHE A 17 -5.97 7.71 4.35
C PHE A 17 -6.11 8.52 5.62
N TYR A 18 -7.12 9.38 5.70
CA TYR A 18 -7.37 10.19 6.89
C TYR A 18 -7.73 9.35 8.13
N VAL A 19 -8.47 8.26 7.94
CA VAL A 19 -8.81 7.32 9.03
C VAL A 19 -7.56 6.59 9.55
N ILE A 20 -6.66 6.17 8.66
CA ILE A 20 -5.43 5.45 9.05
C ILE A 20 -4.45 6.36 9.79
N LEU A 21 -4.33 7.61 9.34
CA LEU A 21 -3.53 8.62 10.04
C LEU A 21 -4.01 8.83 11.50
N LYS A 22 -5.30 8.60 11.76
CA LYS A 22 -5.90 8.70 13.10
C LYS A 22 -5.78 7.43 13.93
N ASP A 23 -5.62 6.26 13.30
CA ASP A 23 -5.55 5.00 14.03
C ASP A 23 -4.20 4.85 14.76
N LYS A 24 -4.22 4.33 15.99
CA LYS A 24 -3.03 4.21 16.86
C LYS A 24 -2.31 2.87 16.70
N GLN A 25 -2.89 1.90 15.97
CA GLN A 25 -2.32 0.56 15.70
C GLN A 25 -1.44 0.52 14.43
N ARG A 26 -0.63 1.57 14.20
CA ARG A 26 0.01 1.84 12.89
C ARG A 26 1.04 0.80 12.45
N ASP A 27 1.76 0.21 13.41
CA ASP A 27 2.88 -0.70 13.10
C ASP A 27 2.44 -2.15 12.83
N GLU A 28 1.37 -2.63 13.47
CA GLU A 28 0.99 -4.06 13.39
C GLU A 28 0.22 -4.42 12.12
N LYS A 29 -0.35 -3.44 11.42
CA LYS A 29 -1.25 -3.68 10.26
C LYS A 29 -0.76 -3.08 8.94
N LEU A 30 0.51 -2.69 8.86
CA LEU A 30 1.10 -2.12 7.65
C LEU A 30 0.88 -3.04 6.44
N GLN A 31 1.25 -4.32 6.57
CA GLN A 31 1.08 -5.29 5.50
C GLN A 31 -0.41 -5.50 5.15
N GLU A 32 -1.28 -5.62 6.15
CA GLU A 32 -2.71 -5.80 5.91
C GLU A 32 -3.30 -4.66 5.10
N TYR A 33 -2.88 -3.44 5.42
CA TYR A 33 -3.31 -2.26 4.72
C TYR A 33 -2.79 -2.23 3.28
N LEU A 34 -1.49 -2.41 3.10
CA LEU A 34 -0.88 -2.36 1.79
C LEU A 34 -1.44 -3.45 0.85
N CYS A 35 -1.61 -4.68 1.35
CA CYS A 35 -2.22 -5.79 0.60
C CYS A 35 -3.72 -5.57 0.32
N SER A 36 -4.48 -4.96 1.25
CA SER A 36 -5.94 -4.80 1.08
C SER A 36 -6.33 -3.53 0.34
N PHE A 37 -5.40 -2.58 0.18
CA PHE A 37 -5.71 -1.26 -0.35
C PHE A 37 -4.78 -0.84 -1.47
N VAL A 38 -3.46 -0.81 -1.23
CA VAL A 38 -2.51 -0.40 -2.25
C VAL A 38 -2.50 -1.38 -3.42
N LEU A 39 -2.58 -2.68 -3.14
CA LEU A 39 -2.65 -3.71 -4.17
C LEU A 39 -3.94 -3.65 -4.99
N VAL A 40 -5.08 -3.41 -4.34
CA VAL A 40 -6.41 -3.38 -4.98
C VAL A 40 -6.57 -2.16 -5.88
N TYR A 41 -6.01 -1.02 -5.47
CA TYR A 41 -6.06 0.24 -6.22
C TYR A 41 -4.71 0.58 -6.86
N TRP A 42 -3.89 -0.44 -7.17
CA TRP A 42 -2.50 -0.28 -7.60
C TRP A 42 -2.35 0.74 -8.72
N ASP A 43 -3.09 0.55 -9.82
CA ASP A 43 -2.99 1.42 -10.99
C ASP A 43 -3.44 2.86 -10.69
N SER A 44 -4.51 3.04 -9.91
CA SER A 44 -4.99 4.37 -9.50
C SER A 44 -3.99 5.07 -8.59
N ILE A 45 -3.46 4.36 -7.60
CA ILE A 45 -2.55 4.90 -6.59
C ILE A 45 -1.18 5.22 -7.22
N VAL A 46 -0.63 4.30 -8.02
CA VAL A 46 0.64 4.53 -8.73
C VAL A 46 0.47 5.66 -9.74
N LYS A 47 -0.65 5.76 -10.46
CA LYS A 47 -0.88 6.86 -11.41
C LYS A 47 -1.03 8.21 -10.72
N THR A 48 -1.78 8.28 -9.62
CA THR A 48 -2.03 9.54 -8.89
C THR A 48 -0.82 10.00 -8.06
N TYR A 49 -0.02 9.07 -7.53
CA TYR A 49 1.07 9.39 -6.59
C TYR A 49 2.47 8.96 -7.08
N SER A 50 2.65 8.60 -8.36
CA SER A 50 3.88 8.03 -8.93
C SER A 50 5.20 8.66 -8.48
N LYS A 51 5.25 9.99 -8.28
CA LYS A 51 6.48 10.70 -7.90
C LYS A 51 6.76 10.73 -6.39
N ASP A 52 5.75 10.56 -5.55
CA ASP A 52 5.84 10.79 -4.11
C ASP A 52 5.22 9.70 -3.24
N ILE A 53 4.71 8.62 -3.83
CA ILE A 53 4.00 7.56 -3.11
C ILE A 53 4.83 6.98 -1.96
N VAL A 54 6.13 6.77 -2.17
CA VAL A 54 7.01 6.22 -1.15
C VAL A 54 7.13 7.17 0.04
N THR A 55 7.38 8.45 -0.22
CA THR A 55 7.47 9.51 0.79
C THR A 55 6.16 9.70 1.51
N PHE A 56 5.04 9.65 0.78
CA PHE A 56 3.70 9.77 1.32
C PHE A 56 3.37 8.61 2.26
N LEU A 57 3.51 7.36 1.82
CA LEU A 57 3.24 6.19 2.66
C LEU A 57 4.20 6.13 3.84
N SER A 58 5.47 6.51 3.67
CA SER A 58 6.45 6.59 4.76
C SER A 58 5.97 7.56 5.86
N ARG A 59 5.46 8.74 5.48
CA ARG A 59 4.88 9.70 6.44
C ARG A 59 3.58 9.20 7.08
N VAL A 60 2.72 8.54 6.30
CA VAL A 60 1.43 8.03 6.77
C VAL A 60 1.63 6.92 7.81
N PHE A 61 2.52 5.99 7.53
CA PHE A 61 2.77 4.84 8.40
C PHE A 61 3.85 5.09 9.45
N GLY A 62 4.59 6.20 9.37
CA GLY A 62 5.69 6.48 10.28
C GLY A 62 6.87 5.52 10.14
N VAL A 63 6.99 4.86 8.98
CA VAL A 63 8.05 3.87 8.68
C VAL A 63 9.05 4.44 7.69
N SER A 64 10.25 3.85 7.63
CA SER A 64 11.28 4.34 6.71
C SER A 64 10.86 4.22 5.24
N ILE A 65 11.34 5.16 4.43
CA ILE A 65 11.17 5.15 2.97
C ILE A 65 11.65 3.81 2.38
N GLU A 66 12.76 3.27 2.89
CA GLU A 66 13.32 1.98 2.47
C GLU A 66 12.37 0.83 2.75
N MET A 67 11.74 0.81 3.93
CA MET A 67 10.75 -0.21 4.26
C MET A 67 9.55 -0.13 3.31
N ILE A 68 9.03 1.06 3.03
CA ILE A 68 7.94 1.24 2.05
C ILE A 68 8.33 0.74 0.66
N LYS A 69 9.56 1.01 0.20
CA LYS A 69 10.02 0.51 -1.11
C LYS A 69 9.96 -1.00 -1.17
N ILE A 70 10.49 -1.69 -0.14
CA ILE A 70 10.44 -3.16 -0.06
C ILE A 70 8.99 -3.67 -0.11
N TYR A 71 8.08 -3.03 0.62
CA TYR A 71 6.67 -3.41 0.56
C TYR A 71 6.06 -3.19 -0.84
N LEU A 72 6.35 -2.07 -1.49
CA LEU A 72 5.83 -1.78 -2.84
C LEU A 72 6.41 -2.74 -3.89
N GLU A 73 7.70 -3.04 -3.83
CA GLU A 73 8.35 -4.04 -4.68
C GLU A 73 7.71 -5.42 -4.48
N ALA A 74 7.50 -5.84 -3.23
CA ALA A 74 6.82 -7.09 -2.94
C ALA A 74 5.36 -7.10 -3.46
N LEU A 75 4.62 -6.00 -3.32
CA LEU A 75 3.24 -5.88 -3.81
C LEU A 75 3.16 -5.96 -5.34
N GLU A 76 4.16 -5.45 -6.04
CA GLU A 76 4.21 -5.50 -7.51
C GLU A 76 4.20 -6.94 -8.05
N GLU A 77 4.76 -7.90 -7.31
CA GLU A 77 4.71 -9.33 -7.65
C GLU A 77 3.29 -9.90 -7.60
N TYR A 78 2.42 -9.35 -6.75
CA TYR A 78 1.05 -9.84 -6.55
C TYR A 78 0.01 -9.12 -7.42
N LYS A 79 0.33 -8.00 -8.07
CA LYS A 79 -0.67 -7.14 -8.74
C LYS A 79 -1.48 -7.84 -9.84
N ASN A 80 -0.91 -8.89 -10.45
CA ASN A 80 -1.54 -9.67 -11.53
C ASN A 80 -2.00 -11.07 -11.08
N VAL A 81 -1.90 -11.38 -9.79
CA VAL A 81 -2.24 -12.71 -9.25
C VAL A 81 -3.75 -12.77 -8.95
N PRO A 82 -4.46 -13.84 -9.34
CA PRO A 82 -5.82 -14.08 -8.88
C PRO A 82 -5.86 -14.16 -7.34
N ASP A 83 -6.78 -13.45 -6.70
CA ASP A 83 -6.83 -13.34 -5.24
C ASP A 83 -5.55 -12.73 -4.61
N ALA A 84 -4.97 -11.74 -5.31
CA ALA A 84 -3.77 -10.99 -4.95
C ALA A 84 -3.70 -10.58 -3.46
N ARG A 85 -4.84 -10.18 -2.88
CA ARG A 85 -4.92 -9.79 -1.47
C ARG A 85 -4.56 -10.94 -0.54
N ASN A 86 -5.21 -12.10 -0.68
CA ASN A 86 -4.95 -13.24 0.20
C ASN A 86 -3.54 -13.80 -0.03
N ALA A 87 -3.06 -13.81 -1.27
CA ALA A 87 -1.69 -14.18 -1.59
C ALA A 87 -0.68 -13.25 -0.88
N CYS A 88 -0.88 -11.93 -0.94
CA CYS A 88 -0.03 -10.94 -0.27
C CYS A 88 -0.08 -11.06 1.26
N LEU A 89 -1.25 -11.36 1.85
CA LEU A 89 -1.39 -11.58 3.29
C LEU A 89 -0.74 -12.88 3.76
N SER A 90 -0.61 -13.88 2.89
CA SER A 90 -0.05 -15.20 3.24
C SER A 90 1.47 -15.17 3.50
N VAL A 91 2.18 -14.15 3.00
CA VAL A 91 3.64 -14.03 3.11
C VAL A 91 3.99 -12.90 4.07
N LYS A 92 4.66 -13.16 5.20
CA LYS A 92 5.15 -12.07 6.07
C LYS A 92 6.26 -11.27 5.39
N ILE A 93 5.93 -10.14 4.78
CA ILE A 93 6.88 -9.26 4.07
C ILE A 93 7.99 -8.77 5.03
N ASN A 94 7.65 -8.58 6.31
CA ASN A 94 8.60 -8.19 7.36
C ASN A 94 9.68 -9.26 7.67
N ARG A 95 9.60 -10.48 7.10
CA ARG A 95 10.63 -11.52 7.18
C ARG A 95 11.62 -11.50 6.01
N LEU A 96 11.30 -10.81 4.91
CA LEU A 96 12.26 -10.59 3.80
C LEU A 96 13.43 -9.70 4.25
N CYS A 97 13.22 -8.84 5.24
CA CYS A 97 14.28 -8.01 5.85
C CYS A 97 15.35 -8.80 6.65
N LYS A 98 15.16 -10.10 6.91
CA LYS A 98 16.17 -10.92 7.63
C LYS A 98 17.22 -11.57 6.73
N VAL A 99 17.15 -11.39 5.41
CA VAL A 99 18.14 -11.96 4.48
C VAL A 99 18.82 -10.83 3.72
N ARG A 100 19.88 -10.28 4.32
CA ARG A 100 21.00 -9.72 3.57
C ARG A 100 22.29 -10.30 4.16
N PHE A 101 22.97 -11.08 3.32
CA PHE A 101 24.36 -11.49 3.50
C PHE A 101 25.28 -10.27 3.50
#